data_AF-A0A1U7GFR1-F1
#
_entry.id   AF-A0A1U7GFR1-F1
#
_cell.length_a   1.000
_cell.length_b   1.000
_cell.length_c   1.000
_cell.angle_alpha   90.00
_cell.angle_beta   90.00
_cell.angle_gamma   90.00
#
_symmetry.space_group_name_H-M   'P 1'
#
loop_
_entity.id
_entity.type
_entity.pdbx_description
1 polymer ?
#
loop_
_entity_poly.entity_id
_entity_poly.type
_entity_poly.pdbx_seq_one_letter_code
_entity_poly.pdbx_strand_id
1 'polypeptide(L)'
;MDRRNLLGALGAGAAGLVALGGTALAQQPHDHGKALDDCREVCGKAAHHCLEQLRKGGPNAEAHARAHEMTMDCQRFCSLAIDLTSSASPVAHHAHAACAEVCKECGEACDKVAGDKVMQDCAKTCREAEKHCRMMAKAGGHAH
;
A
#
# COMPACT_ATOMS: atom_id res chain seq x y z
N MET A 1 5.61 13.59 -65.23
CA MET A 1 4.61 13.86 -64.16
C MET A 1 5.38 14.29 -62.94
N ASP A 2 5.17 15.54 -62.53
CA ASP A 2 6.08 16.31 -61.70
C ASP A 2 5.83 16.05 -60.20
N ARG A 3 6.91 15.81 -59.45
CA ARG A 3 6.95 15.39 -58.04
C ARG A 3 6.55 16.51 -57.06
N ARG A 4 6.27 17.70 -57.60
CA ARG A 4 5.99 18.94 -56.88
C ARG A 4 4.52 19.11 -56.46
N ASN A 5 3.62 18.22 -56.87
CA ASN A 5 2.19 18.31 -56.53
C ASN A 5 1.74 17.44 -55.34
N LEU A 6 2.64 16.68 -54.70
CA LEU A 6 2.30 15.79 -53.59
C LEU A 6 2.41 16.43 -52.19
N LEU A 7 2.93 17.66 -52.08
CA LEU A 7 3.12 18.35 -50.79
C LEU A 7 2.04 19.40 -50.47
N GLY A 8 0.98 19.51 -51.28
CA GLY A 8 -0.05 20.54 -51.14
C GLY A 8 -1.31 20.14 -50.34
N ALA A 9 -1.43 18.89 -49.89
CA ALA A 9 -2.69 18.34 -49.35
C ALA A 9 -2.64 17.96 -47.85
N LEU A 10 -1.73 18.56 -47.07
CA LEU A 10 -1.64 18.36 -45.61
C LEU A 10 -2.03 19.62 -44.80
N GLY A 11 -2.85 20.48 -45.37
CA GLY A 11 -3.23 21.76 -44.77
C GLY A 11 -4.74 21.97 -44.67
N ALA A 12 -5.45 21.11 -43.93
CA ALA A 12 -6.76 21.41 -43.32
C ALA A 12 -7.28 20.17 -42.57
N GLY A 13 -6.99 20.04 -41.27
CA GLY A 13 -7.53 18.90 -40.51
C GLY A 13 -7.22 18.82 -39.02
N ALA A 14 -6.66 19.86 -38.39
CA ALA A 14 -6.31 19.84 -36.96
C ALA A 14 -7.24 20.69 -36.08
N ALA A 15 -8.46 20.99 -36.53
CA ALA A 15 -9.43 21.79 -35.79
C ALA A 15 -10.79 21.07 -35.69
N GLY A 16 -10.81 19.88 -35.07
CA GLY A 16 -12.06 19.10 -35.02
C GLY A 16 -12.16 17.97 -34.00
N LEU A 17 -11.31 17.92 -32.97
CA LEU A 17 -11.42 16.94 -31.87
C LEU A 17 -11.29 17.60 -30.49
N VAL A 18 -11.81 18.82 -30.33
CA VAL A 18 -11.93 19.51 -29.04
C VAL A 18 -13.41 19.68 -28.69
N ALA A 19 -14.15 18.59 -28.50
CA ALA A 19 -15.55 18.68 -28.03
C ALA A 19 -16.18 17.37 -27.47
N LEU A 20 -15.39 16.43 -26.95
CA LEU A 20 -15.94 15.49 -25.96
C LEU A 20 -15.21 15.75 -24.65
N GLY A 21 -15.89 16.54 -23.81
CA GLY A 21 -15.40 17.10 -22.57
C GLY A 21 -14.70 16.04 -21.73
N GLY A 22 -13.41 16.26 -21.50
CA GLY A 22 -12.70 15.62 -20.43
C GLY A 22 -13.39 15.93 -19.11
N THR A 23 -13.81 14.89 -18.41
CA THR A 23 -13.31 14.76 -17.05
C THR A 23 -12.11 13.85 -17.14
N ALA A 24 -10.95 14.43 -17.48
CA ALA A 24 -9.75 13.90 -16.85
C ALA A 24 -10.05 14.02 -15.36
N LEU A 25 -10.41 12.91 -14.72
CA LEU A 25 -10.39 12.81 -13.27
C LEU A 25 -8.93 13.06 -12.93
N ALA A 26 -8.58 14.33 -12.74
CA ALA A 26 -7.45 14.72 -11.93
C ALA A 26 -7.77 14.11 -10.56
N GLN A 27 -7.38 12.85 -10.39
CA GLN A 27 -7.43 12.17 -9.13
C GLN A 27 -6.54 13.03 -8.23
N GLN A 28 -7.20 13.77 -7.35
CA GLN A 28 -6.56 14.37 -6.20
C GLN A 28 -5.70 13.27 -5.57
N PRO A 29 -4.41 13.52 -5.25
CA PRO A 29 -3.62 12.56 -4.51
C PRO A 29 -4.27 12.42 -3.13
N HIS A 30 -5.16 11.43 -3.03
CA HIS A 30 -5.84 11.12 -1.81
C HIS A 30 -4.83 10.47 -0.88
N ASP A 31 -4.45 11.18 0.17
CA ASP A 31 -3.59 10.76 1.30
C ASP A 31 -4.23 9.63 2.14
N HIS A 32 -5.08 8.81 1.54
CA HIS A 32 -5.78 7.70 2.21
C HIS A 32 -4.86 6.49 2.42
N GLY A 33 -3.72 6.40 1.72
CA GLY A 33 -2.84 5.23 1.73
C GLY A 33 -1.57 5.36 2.56
N LYS A 34 -1.17 6.58 2.97
CA LYS A 34 0.18 6.82 3.50
C LYS A 34 0.54 5.93 4.69
N ALA A 35 -0.36 5.76 5.65
CA ALA A 35 -0.12 4.91 6.81
C ALA A 35 0.14 3.44 6.43
N LEU A 36 -0.55 2.94 5.40
CA LEU A 36 -0.37 1.57 4.92
C LEU A 36 0.88 1.44 4.05
N ASP A 37 1.21 2.47 3.26
CA ASP A 37 2.45 2.50 2.49
C ASP A 37 3.68 2.52 3.40
N ASP A 38 3.68 3.39 4.42
CA ASP A 38 4.73 3.45 5.44
C ASP A 38 4.84 2.09 6.15
N CYS A 39 3.71 1.48 6.53
CA CYS A 39 3.68 0.18 7.19
C CYS A 39 4.22 -0.94 6.29
N ARG A 40 3.82 -0.99 5.02
CA ARG A 40 4.33 -1.95 4.04
C ARG A 40 5.84 -1.83 3.89
N GLU A 41 6.35 -0.61 3.73
CA GLU A 41 7.78 -0.37 3.58
C GLU A 41 8.58 -0.81 4.81
N VAL A 42 8.13 -0.41 6.01
CA VAL A 42 8.81 -0.77 7.25
C VAL A 42 8.72 -2.28 7.53
N CYS A 43 7.57 -2.92 7.27
CA CYS A 43 7.44 -4.37 7.38
C CYS A 43 8.37 -5.10 6.40
N GLY A 44 8.57 -4.60 5.18
CA GLY A 44 9.53 -5.16 4.24
C GLY A 44 10.96 -5.12 4.76
N LYS A 45 11.37 -3.99 5.34
CA LYS A 45 12.68 -3.83 5.98
C LYS A 45 12.83 -4.77 7.18
N ALA A 46 11.82 -4.85 8.03
CA ALA A 46 11.81 -5.74 9.21
C ALA A 46 11.82 -7.22 8.84
N ALA A 47 11.12 -7.62 7.77
CA ALA A 47 11.13 -8.99 7.26
C ALA A 47 12.53 -9.41 6.81
N HIS A 48 13.20 -8.57 6.03
CA HIS A 48 14.59 -8.80 5.60
C HIS A 48 15.54 -8.86 6.80
N HIS A 49 15.40 -7.91 7.73
CA HIS A 49 16.21 -7.87 8.95
C HIS A 49 16.05 -9.14 9.78
N CYS A 50 14.83 -9.65 9.96
CA CYS A 50 14.60 -10.92 10.66
C CYS A 50 15.32 -12.09 9.99
N LEU A 51 15.34 -12.18 8.66
CA LEU A 51 16.10 -13.22 7.95
C LEU A 51 17.60 -13.14 8.25
N GLU A 52 18.17 -11.93 8.27
CA GLU A 52 19.58 -11.73 8.63
C GLU A 52 19.87 -12.16 10.08
N GLN A 53 18.98 -11.84 11.03
CA GLN A 53 19.16 -12.26 12.42
C GLN A 53 19.01 -13.77 12.60
N LEU A 54 18.07 -14.40 11.88
CA LEU A 54 17.90 -15.85 11.87
C LEU A 54 19.15 -16.58 11.36
N ARG A 55 19.83 -16.04 10.33
CA ARG A 55 21.10 -16.58 9.82
C ARG A 55 22.23 -16.51 10.84
N LYS A 56 22.27 -15.43 11.64
CA LYS A 56 23.25 -15.28 12.73
C LYS A 56 22.94 -16.21 13.91
N GLY A 57 21.67 -16.54 14.10
CA GLY A 57 21.19 -17.26 15.27
C GLY A 57 21.19 -16.38 16.52
N GLY A 58 20.86 -16.97 17.67
CA GLY A 58 20.88 -16.29 18.96
C GLY A 58 19.57 -16.45 19.76
N PRO A 59 19.50 -15.83 20.95
CA PRO A 59 18.42 -16.06 21.91
C PRO A 59 17.03 -15.58 21.43
N ASN A 60 16.97 -14.69 20.43
CA ASN A 60 15.73 -14.16 19.88
C ASN A 60 15.30 -14.84 18.56
N ALA A 61 15.91 -15.97 18.18
CA ALA A 61 15.65 -16.60 16.89
C ALA A 61 14.16 -16.93 16.65
N GLU A 62 13.46 -17.50 17.63
CA GLU A 62 12.02 -17.82 17.51
C GLU A 62 11.17 -16.55 17.35
N ALA A 63 11.51 -15.48 18.07
CA ALA A 63 10.81 -14.20 17.97
C ALA A 63 11.01 -13.57 16.57
N HIS A 64 12.23 -13.64 16.03
CA HIS A 64 12.50 -13.20 14.66
C HIS A 64 11.78 -14.06 13.61
N ALA A 65 11.67 -15.38 13.79
CA ALA A 65 10.92 -16.24 12.88
C ALA A 65 9.44 -15.84 12.84
N ARG A 66 8.81 -15.68 14.01
CA ARG A 66 7.41 -15.25 14.08
C ARG A 66 7.20 -13.85 13.51
N ALA A 67 8.09 -12.91 13.82
CA ALA A 67 7.98 -11.55 13.29
C ALA A 67 8.22 -11.50 11.77
N HIS A 68 9.08 -12.36 11.22
CA HIS A 68 9.26 -12.49 9.77
C HIS A 68 7.96 -12.92 9.08
N GLU A 69 7.30 -13.97 9.57
CA GLU A 69 6.01 -14.43 9.02
C GLU A 69 4.97 -13.31 9.06
N MET A 70 4.81 -12.66 10.22
CA MET A 70 3.81 -11.61 10.39
C MET A 70 4.08 -10.37 9.54
N THR A 71 5.34 -9.94 9.41
CA THR A 71 5.70 -8.80 8.57
C THR A 71 5.45 -9.08 7.08
N MET A 72 5.63 -10.32 6.62
CA MET A 72 5.31 -10.72 5.25
C MET A 72 3.79 -10.69 4.99
N ASP A 73 2.98 -11.18 5.91
CA ASP A 73 1.51 -11.13 5.77
C ASP A 73 0.99 -9.69 5.89
N CYS A 74 1.53 -8.90 6.83
CA CYS A 74 1.16 -7.50 6.99
C CYS A 74 1.37 -6.70 5.69
N GLN A 75 2.48 -6.91 4.98
CA GLN A 75 2.73 -6.27 3.68
C GLN A 75 1.64 -6.61 2.65
N ARG A 76 1.18 -7.87 2.61
CA ARG A 76 0.15 -8.33 1.66
C ARG A 76 -1.21 -7.69 1.96
N PHE A 77 -1.61 -7.67 3.23
CA PHE A 77 -2.87 -7.05 3.64
C PHE A 77 -2.86 -5.51 3.48
N CYS A 78 -1.75 -4.85 3.81
CA CYS A 78 -1.60 -3.41 3.55
C CYS A 78 -1.73 -3.10 2.05
N SER A 79 -1.07 -3.89 1.19
CA SER A 79 -1.15 -3.71 -0.27
C SER A 79 -2.58 -3.92 -0.79
N LEU A 80 -3.26 -4.98 -0.36
CA LEU A 80 -4.64 -5.24 -0.76
C LEU A 80 -5.60 -4.09 -0.37
N ALA A 81 -5.46 -3.59 0.85
CA ALA A 81 -6.28 -2.48 1.32
C ALA A 81 -5.99 -1.19 0.52
N ILE A 82 -4.73 -0.91 0.17
CA ILE A 82 -4.35 0.20 -0.72
C ILE A 82 -4.97 0.03 -2.11
N ASP A 83 -4.84 -1.15 -2.72
CA ASP A 83 -5.29 -1.41 -4.10
C ASP A 83 -6.81 -1.25 -4.24
N LEU A 84 -7.57 -1.81 -3.30
CA LEU A 84 -9.03 -1.70 -3.28
C LEU A 84 -9.50 -0.27 -2.99
N THR A 85 -8.79 0.46 -2.12
CA THR A 85 -9.12 1.86 -1.84
C THR A 85 -8.82 2.76 -3.04
N SER A 86 -7.67 2.55 -3.70
CA SER A 86 -7.22 3.34 -4.85
C SER A 86 -8.09 3.14 -6.10
N SER A 87 -8.70 1.96 -6.24
CA SER A 87 -9.69 1.65 -7.27
C SER A 87 -11.13 2.04 -6.91
N ALA A 88 -11.33 2.72 -5.77
CA ALA A 88 -12.65 3.08 -5.24
C ALA A 88 -13.61 1.88 -5.13
N SER A 89 -13.08 0.71 -4.77
CA SER A 89 -13.87 -0.52 -4.66
C SER A 89 -14.87 -0.44 -3.51
N PRO A 90 -16.16 -0.80 -3.73
CA PRO A 90 -17.17 -0.77 -2.67
C PRO A 90 -16.88 -1.78 -1.54
N VAL A 91 -16.04 -2.78 -1.80
CA VAL A 91 -15.65 -3.82 -0.81
C VAL A 91 -14.34 -3.51 -0.08
N ALA A 92 -13.73 -2.34 -0.30
CA ALA A 92 -12.45 -1.97 0.33
C ALA A 92 -12.49 -2.03 1.88
N HIS A 93 -13.65 -1.79 2.48
CA HIS A 93 -13.85 -1.84 3.93
C HIS A 93 -13.57 -3.22 4.54
N HIS A 94 -13.84 -4.32 3.82
CA HIS A 94 -13.50 -5.67 4.27
C HIS A 94 -11.99 -5.89 4.35
N ALA A 95 -11.24 -5.38 3.36
CA ALA A 95 -9.79 -5.47 3.38
C ALA A 95 -9.18 -4.63 4.51
N HIS A 96 -9.72 -3.43 4.78
CA HIS A 96 -9.32 -2.63 5.93
C HIS A 96 -9.61 -3.33 7.26
N ALA A 97 -10.76 -4.02 7.39
CA ALA A 97 -11.07 -4.77 8.61
C ALA A 97 -10.05 -5.90 8.87
N ALA A 98 -9.73 -6.68 7.84
CA ALA A 98 -8.72 -7.74 7.95
C ALA A 98 -7.30 -7.18 8.17
N CYS A 99 -6.94 -6.11 7.46
CA CYS A 99 -5.64 -5.45 7.60
C CYS A 99 -5.44 -4.90 9.02
N ALA A 100 -6.48 -4.36 9.66
CA ALA A 100 -6.40 -3.92 11.05
C ALA A 100 -5.97 -5.05 12.00
N GLU A 101 -6.56 -6.24 11.89
CA GLU A 101 -6.19 -7.37 12.76
C GLU A 101 -4.77 -7.86 12.48
N VAL A 102 -4.37 -7.94 11.21
CA VAL A 102 -3.00 -8.34 10.85
C VAL A 102 -1.97 -7.32 11.32
N CYS A 103 -2.26 -6.01 11.19
CA CYS A 103 -1.38 -4.95 11.71
C CYS A 103 -1.24 -5.04 13.23
N LYS A 104 -2.32 -5.33 13.97
CA LYS A 104 -2.28 -5.56 15.41
C LYS A 104 -1.35 -6.73 15.76
N GLU A 105 -1.58 -7.89 15.15
CA GLU A 105 -0.78 -9.10 15.40
C GLU A 105 0.69 -8.93 14.98
N CYS A 106 0.93 -8.23 13.88
CA CYS A 106 2.28 -7.90 13.42
C CYS A 106 3.00 -6.99 14.42
N GLY A 107 2.33 -5.94 14.90
CA GLY A 107 2.88 -5.05 15.92
C GLY A 107 3.24 -5.78 17.21
N GLU A 108 2.36 -6.68 17.67
CA GLU A 108 2.61 -7.53 18.84
C GLU A 108 3.76 -8.51 18.64
N ALA A 109 3.91 -9.08 17.43
CA ALA A 109 5.03 -9.97 17.11
C ALA A 109 6.37 -9.22 17.05
N CYS A 110 6.39 -8.04 16.44
CA CYS A 110 7.58 -7.20 16.35
C CYS A 110 8.05 -6.72 17.74
N ASP A 111 7.14 -6.34 18.63
CA ASP A 111 7.48 -5.89 20.00
C ASP A 111 8.10 -7.00 20.87
N LYS A 112 7.85 -8.27 20.56
CA LYS A 112 8.47 -9.40 21.27
C LYS A 112 9.97 -9.54 20.99
N VAL A 113 10.48 -8.90 19.95
CA VAL A 113 11.92 -8.88 19.65
C VAL A 113 12.60 -7.77 20.47
N ALA A 114 12.86 -8.06 21.74
CA ALA A 114 13.40 -7.07 22.68
C ALA A 114 14.79 -6.56 22.27
N GLY A 115 15.00 -5.25 22.42
CA GLY A 115 16.28 -4.59 22.15
C GLY A 115 16.60 -4.35 20.67
N ASP A 116 15.68 -4.71 19.77
CA ASP A 116 15.87 -4.55 18.33
C ASP A 116 15.13 -3.32 17.79
N LYS A 117 15.88 -2.27 17.47
CA LYS A 117 15.30 -1.00 17.00
C LYS A 117 14.51 -1.15 15.70
N VAL A 118 14.95 -2.01 14.78
CA VAL A 118 14.24 -2.21 13.49
C VAL A 118 12.85 -2.79 13.77
N MET A 119 12.77 -3.72 14.72
CA MET A 119 11.51 -4.34 15.10
C MET A 119 10.61 -3.40 15.90
N GLN A 120 11.19 -2.57 16.78
CA GLN A 120 10.43 -1.53 17.51
C GLN A 120 9.84 -0.47 16.58
N ASP A 121 10.61 -0.02 15.59
CA ASP A 121 10.12 0.92 14.57
C ASP A 121 8.95 0.27 13.79
N CYS A 122 9.09 -1.00 13.41
CA CYS A 122 8.03 -1.77 12.75
C CYS A 122 6.75 -1.90 13.60
N ALA A 123 6.89 -2.23 14.88
CA ALA A 123 5.77 -2.36 15.78
C ALA A 123 4.99 -1.05 15.92
N LYS A 124 5.69 0.08 16.04
CA LYS A 124 5.08 1.41 16.10
C LYS A 124 4.29 1.72 14.82
N THR A 125 4.88 1.53 13.65
CA THR A 125 4.21 1.82 12.37
C THR A 125 3.02 0.89 12.14
N CYS A 126 3.09 -0.38 12.56
CA CYS A 126 1.95 -1.30 12.51
C CYS A 126 0.76 -0.81 13.36
N ARG A 127 1.00 -0.25 14.55
CA ARG A 127 -0.06 0.32 15.40
C ARG A 127 -0.72 1.55 14.78
N GLU A 128 0.05 2.37 14.07
CA GLU A 128 -0.46 3.52 13.33
C GLU A 128 -1.35 3.06 12.15
N ALA A 129 -0.89 2.06 11.39
CA ALA A 129 -1.68 1.46 10.31
C ALA A 129 -2.93 0.74 10.81
N GLU A 130 -2.85 0.01 11.93
CA GLU A 130 -4.01 -0.59 12.59
C GLU A 130 -5.09 0.46 12.85
N LYS A 131 -4.72 1.57 13.52
CA LYS A 131 -5.67 2.64 13.86
C LYS A 131 -6.34 3.19 12.59
N HIS A 132 -5.56 3.42 11.54
CA HIS A 132 -6.06 3.88 10.25
C HIS A 132 -7.05 2.88 9.63
N CYS A 133 -6.66 1.61 9.52
CA CYS A 133 -7.49 0.54 8.97
C CYS A 133 -8.82 0.38 9.74
N ARG A 134 -8.79 0.47 11.08
CA ARG A 134 -10.00 0.44 11.91
C ARG A 134 -10.96 1.60 11.63
N MET A 135 -10.45 2.77 11.28
CA MET A 135 -11.27 3.91 10.87
C MET A 135 -11.90 3.66 9.49
N MET A 136 -11.09 3.24 8.52
CA MET A 136 -11.53 3.00 7.15
C MET A 136 -12.55 1.85 7.03
N ALA A 137 -12.37 0.79 7.82
CA ALA A 137 -13.31 -0.33 7.89
C ALA A 137 -14.72 0.10 8.33
N LYS A 138 -14.83 1.12 9.19
CA LYS A 138 -16.12 1.65 9.66
C LYS A 138 -16.74 2.62 8.65
N ALA A 139 -15.91 3.43 7.99
CA ALA A 139 -16.36 4.44 7.04
C ALA A 139 -17.08 3.84 5.82
N GLY A 140 -16.62 2.69 5.31
CA GLY A 140 -17.29 2.01 4.19
C GLY A 140 -18.58 1.28 4.55
N GLY A 141 -18.93 1.16 5.84
CA GLY A 141 -20.17 0.53 6.31
C GLY A 141 -21.38 1.47 6.42
N HIS A 142 -21.23 2.76 6.10
CA HIS A 142 -22.29 3.77 6.24
C HIS A 142 -22.89 4.22 4.88
N ALA A 143 -22.58 3.50 3.79
CA ALA A 143 -23.05 3.80 2.44
C ALA A 143 -24.30 3.01 2.01
N HIS A 144 -25.12 2.56 2.96
CA HIS A 144 -26.38 1.84 2.71
C HIS A 144 -27.55 2.45 3.48
#